data_AF-A0A661VI71-F1
#
_entry.id   AF-A0A661VI71-F1
#
_cell.length_a   1.000
_cell.length_b   1.000
_cell.length_c   1.000
_cell.angle_alpha   90.00
_cell.angle_beta   90.00
_cell.angle_gamma   90.00
#
_symmetry.space_group_name_H-M   'P 1'
#
loop_
_entity.id
_entity.type
_entity.pdbx_description
1 polymer ?
#
loop_
_entity_poly.entity_id
_entity_poly.type
_entity_poly.pdbx_seq_one_letter_code
_entity_poly.pdbx_strand_id
1 'polypeptide(L)'
;MGNTLRRSSAPPDVRVINNFPGRYPTEDWQVAYWFVTEDGRLAHNRVTLQLPAGYARVCPPIAPGQDGCVYHVRRWGVACRTSLLERINFDPSVLVSLQPGQPDEAADQELLRAMFLVTWFDLPGYFIIASDEHPLLLFDPEDYLKGSYTRWRTYLGALAFLVSGGKVNADFIRLCHEFPSSYGEAVEILLDILHGEETVKCLPVWSAD
;
A
#
# COMPACT_ATOMS: atom_id res chain seq x y z
N MET A 1 17.56 6.15 -5.34
CA MET A 1 17.47 4.75 -4.87
C MET A 1 16.46 4.71 -3.74
N GLY A 2 15.34 4.03 -3.96
CA GLY A 2 14.20 4.03 -3.05
C GLY A 2 14.51 3.27 -1.77
N ASN A 3 14.02 3.78 -0.64
CA ASN A 3 14.20 3.21 0.69
C ASN A 3 13.33 1.95 0.84
N THR A 4 13.62 0.89 0.07
CA THR A 4 12.82 -0.34 0.00
C THR A 4 12.73 -1.02 1.37
N LEU A 5 13.66 -0.74 2.29
CA LEU A 5 13.70 -1.23 3.67
C LEU A 5 13.01 -0.31 4.70
N ARG A 6 12.45 0.84 4.29
CA ARG A 6 11.69 1.75 5.18
C ARG A 6 10.50 1.05 5.84
N ARG A 7 10.50 0.93 7.17
CA ARG A 7 9.29 0.53 7.93
C ARG A 7 8.21 1.60 7.80
N SER A 8 6.94 1.18 7.85
CA SER A 8 5.83 2.12 8.00
C SER A 8 6.04 3.00 9.22
N SER A 9 5.77 4.30 9.08
CA SER A 9 5.76 5.24 10.20
C SER A 9 4.41 5.29 10.93
N ALA A 10 3.39 4.58 10.44
CA ALA A 10 2.11 4.49 11.11
C ALA A 10 2.22 3.59 12.36
N PRO A 11 1.77 4.05 13.54
CA PRO A 11 1.75 3.23 14.75
C PRO A 11 0.91 1.95 14.54
N PRO A 12 1.29 0.80 15.14
CA PRO A 12 0.56 -0.47 14.93
C PRO A 12 -0.91 -0.44 15.36
N ASP A 13 -1.26 0.39 16.33
CA ASP A 13 -2.57 0.50 16.96
C ASP A 13 -3.40 1.70 16.45
N VAL A 14 -2.86 2.48 15.51
CA VAL A 14 -3.57 3.66 14.98
C VAL A 14 -4.87 3.26 14.29
N ARG A 15 -5.93 4.04 14.54
CA ARG A 15 -7.26 3.84 13.94
C ARG A 15 -7.61 4.89 12.89
N VAL A 16 -7.02 6.08 12.99
CA VAL A 16 -7.26 7.21 12.11
C VAL A 16 -5.92 7.78 11.67
N ILE A 17 -5.72 7.93 10.36
CA ILE A 17 -4.48 8.39 9.77
C ILE A 17 -4.73 9.71 9.03
N ASN A 18 -4.03 10.74 9.47
CA ASN A 18 -4.01 12.06 8.84
C ASN A 18 -2.60 12.62 8.98
N ASN A 19 -1.97 12.99 7.86
CA ASN A 19 -0.61 13.55 7.89
C ASN A 19 -0.57 15.01 8.34
N PHE A 20 -1.72 15.72 8.35
CA PHE A 20 -1.85 17.10 8.83
C PHE A 20 -3.16 17.29 9.62
N PRO A 21 -3.28 16.69 10.81
CA PRO A 21 -4.51 16.74 11.60
C PRO A 21 -4.91 18.19 11.91
N GLY A 22 -6.18 18.52 11.67
CA GLY A 22 -6.75 19.84 11.94
C GLY A 22 -6.33 20.97 10.98
N ARG A 23 -5.58 20.67 9.92
CA ARG A 23 -5.09 21.70 8.96
C ARG A 23 -6.03 21.96 7.78
N TYR A 24 -6.93 21.04 7.48
CA TYR A 24 -7.93 21.18 6.42
C TYR A 24 -9.18 20.34 6.75
N PRO A 25 -10.35 20.68 6.19
CA PRO A 25 -11.55 19.85 6.31
C PRO A 25 -11.35 18.48 5.67
N THR A 26 -11.80 17.43 6.36
CA THR A 26 -11.56 16.03 5.95
C THR A 26 -12.85 15.22 5.86
N GLU A 27 -12.77 14.14 5.11
CA GLU A 27 -13.71 13.02 5.05
C GLU A 27 -13.05 11.79 5.66
N ASP A 28 -13.82 10.97 6.37
CA ASP A 28 -13.35 9.71 6.96
C ASP A 28 -13.58 8.56 5.99
N TRP A 29 -12.49 8.02 5.44
CA TRP A 29 -12.51 6.93 4.47
C TRP A 29 -12.02 5.64 5.08
N GLN A 30 -12.66 4.52 4.78
CA GLN A 30 -12.29 3.23 5.33
C GLN A 30 -11.40 2.46 4.36
N VAL A 31 -10.16 2.18 4.76
CA VAL A 31 -9.27 1.31 3.98
C VAL A 31 -9.21 -0.08 4.61
N ALA A 32 -9.52 -1.11 3.82
CA ALA A 32 -9.32 -2.51 4.16
C ALA A 32 -8.15 -3.05 3.34
N TYR A 33 -7.20 -3.70 4.00
CA TYR A 33 -5.96 -4.12 3.35
C TYR A 33 -5.32 -5.32 4.04
N TRP A 34 -4.38 -5.94 3.32
CA TRP A 34 -3.63 -7.10 3.77
C TRP A 34 -2.16 -6.76 3.93
N PHE A 35 -1.51 -7.40 4.89
CA PHE A 35 -0.09 -7.28 5.10
C PHE A 35 0.51 -8.58 5.62
N VAL A 36 1.81 -8.73 5.39
CA VAL A 36 2.61 -9.82 5.91
C VAL A 36 3.47 -9.28 7.06
N THR A 37 3.47 -9.97 8.19
CA THR A 37 4.28 -9.66 9.37
C THR A 37 5.75 -10.05 9.17
N GLU A 38 6.62 -9.70 10.12
CA GLU A 38 8.05 -10.04 10.07
C GLU A 38 8.31 -11.55 10.04
N ASP A 39 7.46 -12.33 10.72
CA ASP A 39 7.44 -13.79 10.77
C ASP A 39 6.65 -14.43 9.61
N GLY A 40 6.28 -13.67 8.58
CA GLY A 40 5.64 -14.22 7.38
C GLY A 40 4.16 -14.52 7.52
N ARG A 41 3.52 -14.23 8.66
CA ARG A 41 2.08 -14.43 8.84
C ARG A 41 1.28 -13.40 8.04
N LEU A 42 0.29 -13.90 7.30
CA LEU A 42 -0.70 -13.07 6.62
C LEU A 42 -1.69 -12.49 7.64
N ALA A 43 -1.96 -11.19 7.54
CA ALA A 43 -2.90 -10.50 8.38
C ALA A 43 -3.74 -9.49 7.57
N HIS A 44 -4.94 -9.25 8.06
CA HIS A 44 -5.87 -8.24 7.54
C HIS A 44 -6.06 -7.13 8.55
N ASN A 45 -6.20 -5.89 8.10
CA ASN A 45 -6.53 -4.76 8.96
C ASN A 45 -7.44 -3.76 8.25
N ARG A 46 -8.10 -2.93 9.05
CA ARG A 46 -8.94 -1.82 8.60
C ARG A 46 -8.65 -0.58 9.44
N VAL A 47 -8.42 0.54 8.77
CA VAL A 47 -8.20 1.84 9.40
C VAL A 47 -8.94 2.94 8.66
N THR A 48 -9.09 4.09 9.30
CA THR A 48 -9.67 5.28 8.70
C THR A 48 -8.56 6.17 8.13
N LEU A 49 -8.65 6.55 6.86
CA LEU A 49 -7.83 7.58 6.24
C LEU A 49 -8.64 8.87 6.18
N GLN A 50 -8.06 9.98 6.65
CA GLN A 50 -8.69 11.28 6.50
C GLN A 50 -8.21 11.94 5.21
N LEU A 51 -9.05 11.88 4.17
CA LEU A 51 -8.81 12.53 2.89
C LEU A 51 -9.43 13.94 2.88
N PRO A 52 -8.95 14.87 2.04
CA PRO A 52 -9.53 16.20 1.91
C PRO A 52 -11.04 16.17 1.59
N ALA A 53 -11.82 17.04 2.22
CA ALA A 53 -13.25 17.11 1.95
C ALA A 53 -13.56 17.43 0.48
N GLY A 54 -14.59 16.77 -0.08
CA GLY A 54 -14.97 16.80 -1.48
C GLY A 54 -14.36 15.66 -2.31
N TYR A 55 -13.41 14.90 -1.78
CA TYR A 55 -12.79 13.78 -2.49
C TYR A 55 -13.84 12.73 -2.88
N ALA A 56 -14.81 12.46 -1.99
CA ALA A 56 -15.86 11.47 -2.24
C ALA A 56 -16.76 11.92 -3.38
N ARG A 57 -17.08 13.21 -3.45
CA ARG A 57 -17.91 13.79 -4.52
C ARG A 57 -17.28 13.64 -5.90
N VAL A 58 -15.96 13.76 -6.02
CA VAL A 58 -15.28 13.74 -7.33
C VAL A 58 -14.81 12.35 -7.75
N CYS A 59 -14.68 11.40 -6.82
CA CYS A 59 -14.35 10.02 -7.14
C CYS A 59 -15.63 9.20 -7.39
N PRO A 60 -15.79 8.59 -8.57
CA PRO A 60 -16.94 7.73 -8.83
C PRO A 60 -16.80 6.37 -8.11
N PRO A 61 -17.93 5.71 -7.75
CA PRO A 61 -17.92 4.31 -7.32
C PRO A 61 -17.35 3.38 -8.40
N ILE A 62 -16.74 2.29 -7.95
CA ILE A 62 -16.11 1.28 -8.81
C ILE A 62 -16.39 -0.14 -8.32
N ALA A 63 -16.13 -1.14 -9.16
CA ALA A 63 -16.03 -2.53 -8.74
C ALA A 63 -14.60 -2.87 -8.26
N PRO A 64 -14.40 -3.94 -7.45
CA PRO A 64 -13.07 -4.42 -7.10
C PRO A 64 -12.19 -4.67 -8.33
N GLY A 65 -10.92 -4.27 -8.26
CA GLY A 65 -9.95 -4.38 -9.34
C GLY A 65 -10.02 -3.27 -10.40
N GLN A 66 -11.09 -2.47 -10.43
CA GLN A 66 -11.17 -1.32 -11.34
C GLN A 66 -10.37 -0.12 -10.83
N ASP A 67 -9.95 0.74 -11.75
CA ASP A 67 -9.23 1.96 -11.42
C ASP A 67 -10.16 2.99 -10.76
N GLY A 68 -9.88 3.31 -9.49
CA GLY A 68 -10.60 4.31 -8.70
C GLY A 68 -9.69 5.42 -8.19
N CYS A 69 -9.95 5.93 -6.98
CA CYS A 69 -9.09 6.93 -6.36
C CYS A 69 -7.76 6.41 -5.82
N VAL A 70 -7.58 5.11 -5.64
CA VAL A 70 -6.26 4.54 -5.32
C VAL A 70 -5.38 4.59 -6.57
N TYR A 71 -4.23 5.24 -6.47
CA TYR A 71 -3.26 5.34 -7.55
C TYR A 71 -2.28 4.17 -7.52
N HIS A 72 -1.70 3.86 -6.34
CA HIS A 72 -0.86 2.68 -6.16
C HIS A 72 -0.71 2.27 -4.69
N VAL A 73 -0.31 1.02 -4.49
CA VAL A 73 0.08 0.47 -3.19
C VAL A 73 1.61 0.38 -3.10
N ARG A 74 2.14 0.60 -1.91
CA ARG A 74 3.56 0.47 -1.56
C ARG A 74 3.68 -0.56 -0.45
N ARG A 75 4.90 -1.05 -0.21
CA ARG A 75 5.18 -1.97 0.90
C ARG A 75 4.72 -1.46 2.28
N TRP A 76 4.65 -0.15 2.49
CA TRP A 76 4.33 0.44 3.80
C TRP A 76 3.07 1.32 3.77
N GLY A 77 2.31 1.35 2.67
CA GLY A 77 1.23 2.31 2.58
C GLY A 77 0.50 2.35 1.25
N VAL A 78 -0.37 3.35 1.10
CA VAL A 78 -1.22 3.57 -0.06
C VAL A 78 -1.10 5.01 -0.54
N ALA A 79 -1.16 5.19 -1.86
CA ALA A 79 -1.22 6.50 -2.49
C ALA A 79 -2.54 6.64 -3.23
N CYS A 80 -3.30 7.67 -2.89
CA CYS A 80 -4.48 8.09 -3.62
C CYS A 80 -4.11 9.07 -4.74
N ARG A 81 -4.99 9.25 -5.73
CA ARG A 81 -4.76 10.12 -6.89
C ARG A 81 -4.72 11.58 -6.46
N THR A 82 -3.59 12.23 -6.68
CA THR A 82 -3.40 13.67 -6.47
C THR A 82 -4.23 14.51 -7.43
N SER A 83 -4.52 14.03 -8.64
CA SER A 83 -5.35 14.75 -9.62
C SER A 83 -6.79 15.01 -9.15
N LEU A 84 -7.27 14.29 -8.14
CA LEU A 84 -8.58 14.56 -7.53
C LEU A 84 -8.54 15.81 -6.64
N LEU A 85 -7.37 16.23 -6.15
CA LEU A 85 -7.20 17.48 -5.39
C LEU A 85 -7.51 18.71 -6.26
N GLU A 86 -7.09 18.70 -7.53
CA GLU A 86 -7.40 19.77 -8.48
C GLU A 86 -8.91 19.89 -8.71
N ARG A 87 -9.61 18.75 -8.83
CA ARG A 87 -11.06 18.70 -9.08
C ARG A 87 -11.90 19.20 -7.90
N ILE A 88 -11.33 19.23 -6.70
CA ILE A 88 -11.97 19.81 -5.51
C ILE A 88 -11.47 21.23 -5.21
N ASN A 89 -10.59 21.79 -6.04
CA ASN A 89 -9.90 23.06 -5.81
C ASN A 89 -9.20 23.09 -4.44
N PHE A 90 -8.50 22.01 -4.09
CA PHE A 90 -7.75 21.96 -2.84
C PHE A 90 -6.65 23.02 -2.85
N ASP A 91 -6.55 23.81 -1.78
CA ASP A 91 -5.50 24.80 -1.60
C ASP A 91 -4.35 24.20 -0.75
N PRO A 92 -3.22 23.80 -1.34
CA PRO A 92 -2.08 23.27 -0.59
C PRO A 92 -1.33 24.33 0.21
N SER A 93 -1.57 25.63 -0.01
CA SER A 93 -0.88 26.71 0.71
C SER A 93 -1.16 26.68 2.22
N VAL A 94 -2.31 26.14 2.63
CA VAL A 94 -2.70 25.98 4.04
C VAL A 94 -1.79 25.03 4.82
N LEU A 95 -0.98 24.23 4.12
CA LEU A 95 -0.11 23.20 4.69
C LEU A 95 1.35 23.61 4.79
N VAL A 96 1.74 24.67 4.08
CA VAL A 96 3.12 25.12 3.98
C VAL A 96 3.29 26.44 4.70
N SER A 97 4.47 26.66 5.28
CA SER A 97 4.80 27.93 5.92
C SER A 97 5.81 28.67 5.06
N LEU A 98 5.34 29.19 3.93
CA LEU A 98 6.20 29.90 2.98
C LEU A 98 6.74 31.18 3.63
N GLN A 99 8.06 31.28 3.73
CA GLN A 99 8.69 32.46 4.30
C GLN A 99 8.81 33.59 3.25
N PRO A 100 8.61 34.86 3.63
CA PRO A 100 8.88 35.98 2.74
C PRO A 100 10.34 35.95 2.26
N GLY A 101 10.55 35.92 0.94
CA GLY A 101 11.88 35.86 0.33
C GLY A 101 12.43 34.43 0.11
N GLN A 102 11.64 33.39 0.36
CA GLN A 102 11.98 32.02 -0.02
C GLN A 102 12.06 31.91 -1.56
N PRO A 103 13.09 31.24 -2.12
CA PRO A 103 13.16 31.02 -3.56
C PRO A 103 11.94 30.25 -4.07
N ASP A 104 11.40 30.68 -5.22
CA ASP A 104 10.19 30.08 -5.81
C ASP A 104 10.30 28.55 -5.97
N GLU A 105 11.47 28.05 -6.39
CA GLU A 105 11.70 26.60 -6.54
C GLU A 105 11.55 25.83 -5.21
N ALA A 106 12.03 26.40 -4.10
CA ALA A 106 11.90 25.77 -2.79
C ALA A 106 10.44 25.77 -2.31
N ALA A 107 9.70 26.85 -2.61
CA ALA A 107 8.27 26.93 -2.32
C ALA A 107 7.47 25.89 -3.13
N ASP A 108 7.77 25.75 -4.43
CA ASP A 108 7.12 24.78 -5.31
C ASP A 108 7.36 23.34 -4.88
N GLN A 109 8.60 23.01 -4.45
CA GLN A 109 8.91 21.68 -3.90
C GLN A 109 8.14 21.39 -2.62
N GLU A 110 7.95 22.39 -1.75
CA GLU A 110 7.19 22.25 -0.50
C GLU A 110 5.70 22.02 -0.78
N LEU A 111 5.12 22.78 -1.72
CA LEU A 111 3.74 22.62 -2.17
C LEU A 111 3.51 21.24 -2.80
N LEU A 112 4.41 20.79 -3.68
CA LEU A 112 4.33 19.47 -4.29
C LEU A 112 4.41 18.36 -3.22
N ARG A 113 5.31 18.50 -2.26
CA ARG A 113 5.41 17.58 -1.13
C ARG A 113 4.13 17.56 -0.31
N ALA A 114 3.52 18.71 -0.05
CA ALA A 114 2.25 18.81 0.67
C ALA A 114 1.12 18.07 -0.07
N MET A 115 1.01 18.23 -1.39
CA MET A 115 0.04 17.51 -2.23
C MET A 115 0.20 15.99 -2.14
N PHE A 116 1.43 15.49 -2.13
CA PHE A 116 1.67 14.06 -1.90
C PHE A 116 1.29 13.64 -0.50
N LEU A 117 1.68 14.41 0.53
CA LEU A 117 1.40 14.06 1.91
C LEU A 117 -0.10 14.11 2.26
N VAL A 118 -0.96 14.83 1.55
CA VAL A 118 -2.43 14.74 1.77
C VAL A 118 -3.09 13.54 1.12
N THR A 119 -2.39 12.82 0.23
CA THR A 119 -2.95 11.68 -0.51
C THR A 119 -2.18 10.38 -0.30
N TRP A 120 -0.99 10.42 0.31
CA TRP A 120 -0.13 9.27 0.53
C TRP A 120 -0.05 8.95 2.01
N PHE A 121 -0.54 7.78 2.39
CA PHE A 121 -0.66 7.36 3.77
C PHE A 121 0.21 6.13 4.02
N ASP A 122 1.00 6.19 5.07
CA ASP A 122 1.59 4.99 5.65
C ASP A 122 0.49 4.19 6.37
N LEU A 123 0.49 2.88 6.19
CA LEU A 123 -0.48 1.97 6.80
C LEU A 123 0.20 1.10 7.86
N PRO A 124 -0.48 0.78 8.98
CA PRO A 124 0.06 -0.16 9.97
C PRO A 124 0.33 -1.52 9.35
N GLY A 125 1.53 -2.05 9.55
CA GLY A 125 1.93 -3.33 8.99
C GLY A 125 3.36 -3.31 8.48
N TYR A 126 3.93 -4.51 8.32
CA TYR A 126 5.33 -4.65 7.91
C TYR A 126 5.50 -4.67 6.38
N PHE A 127 4.74 -5.51 5.69
CA PHE A 127 4.74 -5.59 4.22
C PHE A 127 3.30 -5.61 3.69
N ILE A 128 2.80 -4.45 3.26
CA ILE A 128 1.48 -4.33 2.60
C ILE A 128 1.54 -5.03 1.24
N ILE A 129 0.58 -5.93 1.01
CA ILE A 129 0.36 -6.64 -0.24
C ILE A 129 -0.94 -6.17 -0.88
N ALA A 130 -1.07 -6.37 -2.18
CA ALA A 130 -2.32 -6.11 -2.90
C ALA A 130 -2.37 -6.95 -4.18
N SER A 131 -3.10 -8.06 -4.14
CA SER A 131 -3.32 -8.98 -5.26
C SER A 131 -4.82 -9.24 -5.45
N ASP A 132 -5.23 -9.99 -6.47
CA ASP A 132 -6.64 -10.34 -6.65
C ASP A 132 -7.19 -11.16 -5.47
N GLU A 133 -6.37 -12.05 -4.89
CA GLU A 133 -6.68 -12.79 -3.65
C GLU A 133 -6.74 -11.88 -2.41
N HIS A 134 -5.92 -10.84 -2.38
CA HIS A 134 -5.72 -9.96 -1.22
C HIS A 134 -5.85 -8.49 -1.64
N PRO A 135 -7.04 -8.02 -2.06
CA PRO A 135 -7.18 -6.68 -2.60
C PRO A 135 -7.02 -5.62 -1.51
N LEU A 136 -6.48 -4.45 -1.88
CA LEU A 136 -6.69 -3.23 -1.10
C LEU A 136 -7.98 -2.58 -1.57
N LEU A 137 -8.87 -2.25 -0.63
CA LEU A 137 -10.17 -1.63 -0.88
C LEU A 137 -10.29 -0.34 -0.07
N LEU A 138 -10.81 0.71 -0.70
CA LEU A 138 -11.00 2.02 -0.10
C LEU A 138 -12.45 2.48 -0.31
N PHE A 139 -13.16 2.60 0.81
CA PHE A 139 -14.56 2.98 0.88
C PHE A 139 -14.68 4.42 1.37
N ASP A 140 -15.62 5.16 0.77
CA ASP A 140 -15.91 6.53 1.16
C ASP A 140 -16.79 6.61 2.41
N PRO A 141 -17.11 7.82 2.90
CA PRO A 141 -17.94 7.99 4.09
C PRO A 141 -19.36 7.42 3.98
N GLU A 142 -19.83 7.15 2.76
CA GLU A 142 -21.15 6.56 2.48
C GLU A 142 -21.03 5.05 2.18
N ASP A 143 -19.89 4.43 2.50
CA ASP A 143 -19.55 3.02 2.27
C ASP A 143 -19.53 2.57 0.79
N TYR A 144 -19.42 3.50 -0.17
CA TYR A 144 -19.19 3.14 -1.56
C TYR A 144 -17.73 2.80 -1.80
N LEU A 145 -17.49 1.66 -2.46
CA LEU A 145 -16.16 1.32 -2.95
C LEU A 145 -15.75 2.30 -4.05
N LYS A 146 -14.70 3.09 -3.78
CA LYS A 146 -14.22 4.15 -4.67
C LYS A 146 -12.75 4.03 -5.02
N GLY A 147 -12.00 3.20 -4.30
CA GLY A 147 -10.63 2.84 -4.62
C GLY A 147 -10.38 1.35 -4.45
N SER A 148 -9.62 0.77 -5.38
CA SER A 148 -9.20 -0.62 -5.34
C SER A 148 -7.81 -0.75 -5.91
N TYR A 149 -7.04 -1.72 -5.44
CA TYR A 149 -5.77 -2.09 -6.07
C TYR A 149 -5.49 -3.58 -5.89
N THR A 150 -5.16 -4.27 -6.99
CA THR A 150 -4.90 -5.72 -7.02
C THR A 150 -3.65 -6.11 -7.82
N ARG A 151 -2.89 -5.10 -8.28
CA ARG A 151 -1.75 -5.27 -9.18
C ARG A 151 -0.41 -4.95 -8.50
N TRP A 152 -0.28 -5.35 -7.24
CA TRP A 152 0.92 -5.20 -6.43
C TRP A 152 1.50 -6.57 -6.06
N ARG A 153 2.40 -6.61 -5.07
CA ARG A 153 2.99 -7.83 -4.55
C ARG A 153 1.91 -8.75 -3.97
N THR A 154 2.02 -10.03 -4.30
CA THR A 154 1.23 -11.12 -3.70
C THR A 154 1.85 -11.57 -2.37
N TYR A 155 1.22 -12.53 -1.68
CA TYR A 155 1.76 -13.12 -0.46
C TYR A 155 3.15 -13.75 -0.68
N LEU A 156 3.29 -14.59 -1.71
CA LEU A 156 4.57 -15.16 -2.12
C LEU A 156 5.63 -14.09 -2.42
N GLY A 157 5.24 -12.99 -3.07
CA GLY A 157 6.15 -11.88 -3.35
C GLY A 157 6.69 -11.21 -2.08
N ALA A 158 5.86 -11.09 -1.05
CA ALA A 158 6.30 -10.60 0.26
C ALA A 158 7.23 -11.61 0.97
N LEU A 159 6.89 -12.91 0.98
CA LEU A 159 7.75 -13.93 1.57
C LEU A 159 9.14 -14.00 0.89
N ALA A 160 9.17 -13.96 -0.44
CA ALA A 160 10.42 -13.95 -1.20
C ALA A 160 11.28 -12.71 -0.86
N PHE A 161 10.65 -11.56 -0.66
CA PHE A 161 11.34 -10.37 -0.18
C PHE A 161 11.92 -10.57 1.22
N LEU A 162 11.14 -11.13 2.16
CA LEU A 162 11.58 -11.38 3.54
C LEU A 162 12.78 -12.33 3.58
N VAL A 163 12.64 -13.53 3.02
CA VAL A 163 13.67 -14.58 3.01
C VAL A 163 14.97 -14.10 2.34
N SER A 164 14.85 -13.30 1.28
CA SER A 164 16.02 -12.82 0.53
C SER A 164 16.68 -11.56 1.12
N GLY A 165 16.16 -11.00 2.21
CA GLY A 165 16.62 -9.73 2.76
C GLY A 165 16.40 -8.55 1.79
N GLY A 166 15.33 -8.62 0.98
CA GLY A 166 14.93 -7.60 0.03
C GLY A 166 15.59 -7.68 -1.36
N LYS A 167 16.36 -8.73 -1.64
CA LYS A 167 17.00 -8.94 -2.96
C LYS A 167 15.98 -9.36 -4.04
N VAL A 168 14.96 -10.11 -3.65
CA VAL A 168 13.85 -10.48 -4.53
C VAL A 168 12.70 -9.51 -4.33
N ASN A 169 12.34 -8.80 -5.40
CA ASN A 169 11.24 -7.84 -5.41
C ASN A 169 10.36 -8.09 -6.65
N ALA A 170 9.61 -9.18 -6.62
CA ALA A 170 8.72 -9.62 -7.70
C ALA A 170 7.29 -9.80 -7.17
N ASP A 171 6.28 -9.58 -8.01
CA ASP A 171 4.87 -9.67 -7.60
C ASP A 171 4.34 -11.10 -7.55
N PHE A 172 4.79 -11.98 -8.44
CA PHE A 172 4.25 -13.34 -8.63
C PHE A 172 2.75 -13.39 -8.96
N ILE A 173 2.18 -12.32 -9.52
CA ILE A 173 0.74 -12.29 -9.91
C ILE A 173 0.45 -13.39 -10.93
N ARG A 174 1.29 -13.50 -11.97
CA ARG A 174 1.11 -14.50 -13.02
C ARG A 174 1.19 -15.93 -12.49
N LEU A 175 2.12 -16.20 -11.56
CA LEU A 175 2.26 -17.52 -10.95
C LEU A 175 1.03 -17.88 -10.11
N CYS A 176 0.53 -16.92 -9.32
CA CYS A 176 -0.70 -17.06 -8.54
C CYS A 176 -1.90 -17.46 -9.41
N HIS A 177 -2.04 -16.85 -10.60
CA HIS A 177 -3.18 -17.11 -11.48
C HIS A 177 -3.01 -18.36 -12.38
N GLU A 178 -1.84 -18.55 -12.97
CA GLU A 178 -1.63 -19.61 -13.97
C GLU A 178 -1.24 -20.95 -13.33
N PHE A 179 -0.62 -20.94 -12.14
CA PHE A 179 -0.08 -22.14 -11.49
C PHE A 179 -0.35 -22.14 -9.96
N PRO A 180 -1.62 -22.18 -9.53
CA PRO A 180 -1.99 -22.01 -8.11
C PRO A 180 -1.37 -23.08 -7.19
N SER A 181 -1.23 -24.33 -7.63
CA SER A 181 -0.55 -25.37 -6.85
C SER A 181 0.93 -25.04 -6.61
N SER A 182 1.66 -24.68 -7.67
CA SER A 182 3.08 -24.29 -7.55
C SER A 182 3.25 -23.00 -6.75
N TYR A 183 2.28 -22.09 -6.83
CA TYR A 183 2.24 -20.91 -5.97
C TYR A 183 2.13 -21.29 -4.49
N GLY A 184 1.21 -22.20 -4.15
CA GLY A 184 1.05 -22.71 -2.78
C GLY A 184 2.29 -23.44 -2.25
N GLU A 185 2.86 -24.35 -3.04
CA GLU A 185 4.10 -25.05 -2.69
C GLU A 185 5.27 -24.07 -2.44
N ALA A 186 5.41 -23.06 -3.28
CA ALA A 186 6.43 -22.03 -3.08
C ALA A 186 6.20 -21.21 -1.81
N VAL A 187 4.95 -20.93 -1.44
CA VAL A 187 4.61 -20.26 -0.18
C VAL A 187 5.04 -21.10 1.01
N GLU A 188 4.74 -22.40 1.02
CA GLU A 188 5.13 -23.32 2.09
C GLU A 188 6.65 -23.38 2.24
N ILE A 189 7.39 -23.59 1.14
CA ILE A 189 8.86 -23.62 1.14
C ILE A 189 9.46 -22.34 1.74
N LEU A 190 8.94 -21.17 1.37
CA LEU A 190 9.48 -19.91 1.88
C LEU A 190 9.12 -19.66 3.34
N LEU A 191 7.98 -20.17 3.83
CA LEU A 191 7.64 -20.13 5.25
C LEU A 191 8.59 -21.01 6.07
N ASP A 192 8.84 -22.25 5.63
CA ASP A 192 9.78 -23.17 6.29
C ASP A 192 11.17 -22.52 6.41
N ILE A 193 11.67 -21.94 5.32
CA ILE A 193 12.96 -21.23 5.30
C ILE A 193 12.94 -20.03 6.26
N LEU A 194 11.85 -19.25 6.29
CA LEU A 194 11.75 -18.06 7.15
C LEU A 194 11.73 -18.42 8.64
N HIS A 195 11.10 -19.54 9.00
CA HIS A 195 11.01 -20.03 10.38
C HIS A 195 12.23 -20.82 10.82
N GLY A 196 13.19 -21.07 9.91
CA GLY A 196 14.37 -21.87 10.20
C GLY A 196 14.04 -23.36 10.36
N GLU A 197 12.89 -23.79 9.85
CA GLU A 197 12.58 -25.21 9.70
C GLU A 197 13.41 -25.72 8.53
N GLU A 198 14.48 -26.47 8.83
CA GLU A 198 15.24 -27.15 7.78
C GLU A 198 14.28 -28.04 6.99
N THR A 199 13.96 -27.67 5.76
CA THR A 199 13.44 -28.60 4.76
C THR A 199 14.52 -29.65 4.46
N VAL A 200 14.68 -30.62 5.35
CA VAL A 200 15.16 -31.96 4.99
C VAL A 200 13.98 -32.69 4.38
N LYS A 201 13.56 -32.25 3.20
CA LYS A 201 12.78 -33.07 2.27
C LYS A 201 13.45 -32.93 0.92
N CYS A 202 14.10 -34.01 0.55
CA CYS A 202 14.83 -34.21 -0.69
C CYS A 202 14.16 -33.48 -1.85
N LEU A 203 14.87 -32.51 -2.44
CA LEU A 203 14.60 -32.14 -3.83
C LEU A 203 14.64 -33.43 -4.64
N PRO A 204 13.59 -33.80 -5.41
CA PRO A 204 13.75 -34.85 -6.38
C PRO A 204 14.85 -34.39 -7.33
N VAL A 205 15.93 -35.16 -7.38
CA VAL A 205 16.93 -35.05 -8.43
C VAL A 205 16.18 -35.29 -9.73
N TRP A 206 16.01 -34.23 -10.52
CA TRP A 206 15.58 -34.38 -11.90
C TRP A 206 16.72 -35.08 -12.62
N SER A 207 16.65 -36.40 -12.72
CA SER A 207 17.47 -37.18 -13.63
C SER A 207 17.01 -36.84 -15.04
N ALA A 208 17.86 -36.12 -15.77
CA ALA A 208 17.76 -36.03 -17.21
C ALA A 208 18.24 -37.36 -17.80
N ASP A 209 17.31 -38.14 -18.33
CA ASP A 209 17.58 -39.08 -19.43
C ASP A 209 17.22 -38.40 -20.75
#